data_AF-A0A8A1LC13-F1
#
_entry.id   AF-A0A8A1LC13-F1
#
_cell.length_a   1.000
_cell.length_b   1.000
_cell.length_c   1.000
_cell.angle_alpha   90.00
_cell.angle_beta   90.00
_cell.angle_gamma   90.00
#
_symmetry.space_group_name_H-M   'P 1'
#
loop_
_entity.id
_entity.type
_entity.pdbx_description
1 polymer ?
#
loop_
_entity_poly.entity_id
_entity_poly.type
_entity_poly.pdbx_seq_one_letter_code
_entity_poly.pdbx_strand_id
1 'polypeptide(L)'
;MFGPFSDMTTNLGPVGMPGGDLTNPLRYNPRCLVRDMNPFIGQHYTSFNWSTWTIEESRDIDEFQSRLAGAPGNEDQKDFPLNFFGVHGGGHAFLGGMTGQHSDLYSSPQEPAFFLHHGQIDRLWSIWQWLDIEKRRNAIYGTLTLANIPPTRNGTLDDIIDVGPLAPPVPVREVMSTIDGPFCYFYQ
;
A
#
# COMPACT_ATOMS: atom_id res chain seq x y z
N MET A 1 9.65 -18.06 17.34
CA MET A 1 8.74 -17.95 16.18
C MET A 1 8.77 -19.29 15.44
N PHE A 2 7.67 -19.75 14.85
CA PHE A 2 7.63 -21.00 14.08
C PHE A 2 7.44 -20.69 12.59
N GLY A 3 7.62 -21.69 11.75
CA GLY A 3 7.42 -21.57 10.31
C GLY A 3 8.69 -21.20 9.53
N PRO A 4 8.59 -21.04 8.21
CA PRO A 4 9.75 -20.95 7.31
C PRO A 4 10.62 -19.70 7.50
N PHE A 5 10.13 -18.71 8.24
CA PHE A 5 10.83 -17.45 8.51
C PHE A 5 11.25 -17.29 9.97
N SER A 6 11.28 -18.39 10.76
CA SER A 6 11.67 -18.32 12.18
C SER A 6 13.06 -17.75 12.40
N ASP A 7 13.97 -18.02 11.47
CA ASP A 7 15.39 -17.66 11.54
C ASP A 7 15.73 -16.47 10.61
N MET A 8 14.70 -15.82 10.06
CA MET A 8 14.87 -14.67 9.16
C MET A 8 15.42 -13.47 9.93
N THR A 9 16.50 -12.90 9.40
CA THR A 9 17.06 -11.63 9.88
C THR A 9 16.60 -10.50 8.98
N THR A 10 16.09 -9.44 9.59
CA THR A 10 15.77 -8.17 8.94
C THR A 10 16.88 -7.18 9.22
N ASN A 11 17.32 -6.44 8.20
CA ASN A 11 18.59 -5.71 8.23
C ASN A 11 18.42 -4.19 8.25
N LEU A 12 17.23 -3.67 7.95
CA LEU A 12 16.93 -2.24 7.87
C LEU A 12 15.82 -1.85 8.83
N GLY A 13 15.63 -0.55 9.05
CA GLY A 13 14.59 -0.03 9.93
C GLY A 13 14.80 -0.38 11.41
N PRO A 14 13.79 -0.19 12.28
CA PRO A 14 12.58 0.58 11.97
C PRO A 14 12.93 2.01 11.56
N VAL A 15 12.02 2.67 10.86
CA VAL A 15 12.16 4.04 10.37
C VAL A 15 11.07 4.91 10.97
N GLY A 16 9.81 4.50 10.79
CA GLY A 16 8.62 5.22 11.26
C GLY A 16 7.99 4.66 12.55
N MET A 17 8.56 3.60 13.11
CA MET A 17 8.06 2.91 14.31
C MET A 17 8.96 3.14 15.54
N PRO A 18 8.54 2.76 16.77
CA PRO A 18 9.37 2.88 17.97
C PRO A 18 10.78 2.27 17.78
N GLY A 19 11.82 3.03 18.17
CA GLY A 19 13.22 2.68 17.89
C GLY A 19 13.70 3.07 16.48
N GLY A 20 12.86 3.79 15.73
CA GLY A 20 13.14 4.24 14.37
C GLY A 20 14.11 5.41 14.27
N ASP A 21 14.67 5.59 13.08
CA ASP A 21 15.57 6.70 12.75
C ASP A 21 15.25 7.23 11.35
N LEU A 22 14.57 8.37 11.31
CA LEU A 22 14.23 9.08 10.06
C LEU A 22 15.45 9.76 9.43
N THR A 23 16.52 10.00 10.19
CA THR A 23 17.74 10.65 9.69
C THR A 23 18.67 9.65 9.00
N ASN A 24 18.58 8.38 9.39
CA ASN A 24 19.34 7.29 8.78
C ASN A 24 18.45 6.05 8.54
N PRO A 25 17.52 6.12 7.58
CA PRO A 25 16.54 5.05 7.33
C PRO A 25 17.17 3.77 6.77
N LEU A 26 18.35 3.88 6.14
CA LEU A 26 19.07 2.77 5.51
C LEU A 26 20.19 2.18 6.39
N ARG A 27 20.25 2.54 7.68
CA ARG A 27 21.25 2.01 8.61
C ARG A 27 21.15 0.48 8.71
N TYR A 28 22.29 -0.18 8.78
CA TYR A 28 22.36 -1.61 9.07
C TYR A 28 21.95 -1.86 10.53
N ASN A 29 20.86 -2.59 10.73
CA ASN A 29 20.26 -2.90 12.03
C ASN A 29 19.69 -4.34 12.05
N PRO A 30 20.56 -5.37 12.07
CA PRO A 30 20.15 -6.77 12.03
C PRO A 30 19.37 -7.16 13.28
N ARG A 31 18.16 -7.68 13.08
CA ARG A 31 17.29 -8.17 14.16
C ARG A 31 16.35 -9.24 13.64
N CYS A 32 15.74 -9.99 14.57
CA CYS A 32 14.70 -10.93 14.22
C CYS A 32 13.48 -10.21 13.64
N LEU A 33 12.79 -10.90 12.73
CA LEU A 33 11.45 -10.52 12.31
C LEU A 33 10.52 -10.50 13.53
N VAL A 34 9.70 -9.45 13.66
CA VAL A 34 8.70 -9.30 14.73
C VAL A 34 7.32 -9.12 14.09
N ARG A 35 6.35 -9.86 14.61
CA ARG A 35 4.92 -9.75 14.27
C ARG A 35 4.13 -9.53 15.55
N ASP A 36 3.07 -8.76 15.46
CA ASP A 36 2.18 -8.41 16.57
C ASP A 36 0.75 -8.45 16.05
N MET A 37 0.28 -9.67 15.75
CA MET A 37 -0.98 -9.87 15.05
C MET A 37 -2.16 -9.35 15.88
N ASN A 38 -2.92 -8.43 15.31
CA ASN A 38 -4.04 -7.78 15.98
C ASN A 38 -5.37 -8.13 15.30
N PRO A 39 -6.10 -9.14 15.81
CA PRO A 39 -7.35 -9.60 15.20
C PRO A 39 -8.46 -8.55 15.23
N PHE A 40 -8.45 -7.61 16.18
CA PHE A 40 -9.39 -6.50 16.21
C PHE A 40 -9.22 -5.63 14.95
N ILE A 41 -7.99 -5.30 14.58
CA ILE A 41 -7.72 -4.54 13.35
C ILE A 41 -8.23 -5.31 12.12
N GLY A 42 -7.92 -6.60 12.05
CA GLY A 42 -8.35 -7.45 10.92
C GLY A 42 -9.87 -7.48 10.76
N GLN A 43 -10.61 -7.61 11.87
CA GLN A 43 -12.08 -7.67 11.86
C GLN A 43 -12.74 -6.33 11.55
N HIS A 44 -12.12 -5.21 11.94
CA HIS A 44 -12.73 -3.89 11.84
C HIS A 44 -12.33 -3.08 10.60
N TYR A 45 -11.18 -3.38 9.97
CA TYR A 45 -10.67 -2.57 8.85
C TYR A 45 -10.39 -3.37 7.57
N THR A 46 -10.28 -4.71 7.66
CA THR A 46 -9.98 -5.57 6.49
C THR A 46 -11.07 -6.60 6.19
N SER A 47 -12.24 -6.48 6.81
CA SER A 47 -13.39 -7.33 6.51
C SER A 47 -13.87 -7.16 5.07
N PHE A 48 -14.54 -8.19 4.56
CA PHE A 48 -14.99 -8.26 3.17
C PHE A 48 -15.79 -7.02 2.71
N ASN A 49 -16.69 -6.52 3.57
CA ASN A 49 -17.49 -5.33 3.30
C ASN A 49 -16.62 -4.11 2.95
N TRP A 50 -15.45 -3.93 3.58
CA TRP A 50 -14.57 -2.80 3.29
C TRP A 50 -13.85 -2.94 1.96
N SER A 51 -13.53 -4.17 1.55
CA SER A 51 -12.96 -4.44 0.22
C SER A 51 -14.00 -4.16 -0.87
N THR A 52 -15.23 -4.65 -0.68
CA THR A 52 -16.36 -4.39 -1.59
C THR A 52 -16.69 -2.89 -1.64
N TRP A 53 -16.78 -2.23 -0.50
CA TRP A 53 -17.04 -0.79 -0.41
C TRP A 53 -15.98 0.04 -1.14
N THR A 54 -14.71 -0.32 -0.99
CA THR A 54 -13.61 0.36 -1.71
C THR A 54 -13.78 0.27 -3.22
N ILE A 55 -14.27 -0.86 -3.75
CA ILE A 55 -14.48 -1.05 -5.19
C ILE A 55 -15.77 -0.39 -5.67
N GLU A 56 -16.89 -0.67 -5.02
CA GLU A 56 -18.23 -0.35 -5.53
C GLU A 56 -18.59 1.14 -5.36
N GLU A 57 -18.15 1.75 -4.25
CA GLU A 57 -18.49 3.16 -3.96
C GLU A 57 -17.50 4.16 -4.56
N SER A 58 -16.39 3.69 -5.13
CA SER A 58 -15.35 4.55 -5.72
C SER A 58 -15.66 4.92 -7.16
N ARG A 59 -16.01 6.19 -7.33
CA ARG A 59 -16.41 6.76 -8.63
C ARG A 59 -15.21 7.05 -9.52
N ASP A 60 -14.12 7.50 -8.92
CA ASP A 60 -12.86 7.86 -9.57
C ASP A 60 -11.66 7.31 -8.79
N ILE A 61 -10.46 7.56 -9.32
CA ILE A 61 -9.21 7.04 -8.77
C ILE A 61 -8.85 7.71 -7.43
N ASP A 62 -9.23 8.96 -7.22
CA ASP A 62 -8.97 9.69 -5.97
C ASP A 62 -9.75 9.04 -4.82
N GLU A 63 -11.04 8.84 -5.06
CA GLU A 63 -11.89 8.12 -4.13
C GLU A 63 -11.39 6.70 -3.86
N PHE A 64 -11.00 5.96 -4.92
CA PHE A 64 -10.50 4.59 -4.78
C PHE A 64 -9.24 4.54 -3.92
N GLN A 65 -8.21 5.33 -4.25
CA GLN A 65 -6.96 5.31 -3.49
C GLN A 65 -7.15 5.80 -2.05
N SER A 66 -8.03 6.79 -1.83
CA SER A 66 -8.31 7.33 -0.50
C SER A 66 -9.04 6.32 0.39
N ARG A 67 -10.01 5.57 -0.16
CA ARG A 67 -10.70 4.49 0.57
C ARG A 67 -9.80 3.28 0.81
N LEU A 68 -8.94 2.95 -0.16
CA LEU A 68 -7.99 1.85 -0.09
C LEU A 68 -6.93 2.10 1.00
N ALA A 69 -6.32 3.29 1.01
CA ALA A 69 -5.22 3.66 1.89
C ALA A 69 -5.66 4.09 3.29
N GLY A 70 -6.92 4.53 3.45
CA GLY A 70 -7.35 5.31 4.60
C GLY A 70 -6.86 6.75 4.46
N ALA A 71 -7.78 7.72 4.47
CA ALA A 71 -7.50 9.09 4.04
C ALA A 71 -6.32 9.76 4.78
N PRO A 72 -5.22 10.09 4.09
CA PRO A 72 -4.18 10.97 4.62
C PRO A 72 -4.44 12.39 4.11
N GLY A 73 -5.44 13.10 4.63
CA GLY A 73 -5.71 14.47 4.17
C GLY A 73 -6.99 15.13 4.70
N ASN A 74 -7.01 16.47 4.67
CA ASN A 74 -8.06 17.38 5.14
C ASN A 74 -9.33 17.38 4.25
N GLU A 75 -9.73 16.24 3.69
CA GLU A 75 -11.03 16.17 3.03
C GLU A 75 -12.13 15.99 4.07
N ASP A 76 -13.09 16.91 4.02
CA ASP A 76 -14.19 17.06 4.95
C ASP A 76 -15.15 15.85 4.80
N GLN A 77 -14.80 14.69 5.35
CA GLN A 77 -15.59 13.46 5.23
C GLN A 77 -16.67 13.38 6.32
N LYS A 78 -17.54 14.40 6.33
CA LYS A 78 -18.58 14.58 7.37
C LYS A 78 -19.69 13.52 7.36
N ASP A 79 -19.79 12.70 6.32
CA ASP A 79 -21.00 11.89 6.08
C ASP A 79 -20.81 10.36 6.08
N PHE A 80 -19.64 9.80 6.42
CA PHE A 80 -19.44 8.33 6.30
C PHE A 80 -18.65 7.70 7.46
N PRO A 81 -18.98 6.46 7.88
CA PRO A 81 -18.16 5.72 8.83
C PRO A 81 -16.80 5.43 8.19
N LEU A 82 -15.78 6.18 8.61
CA LEU A 82 -14.43 6.11 8.09
C LEU A 82 -13.79 4.76 8.45
N ASN A 83 -13.44 3.97 7.43
CA ASN A 83 -12.37 2.98 7.57
C ASN A 83 -11.05 3.75 7.68
N PHE A 84 -10.68 4.11 8.91
CA PHE A 84 -9.55 5.00 9.20
C PHE A 84 -8.23 4.54 8.56
N PHE A 85 -7.97 3.24 8.55
CA PHE A 85 -6.75 2.68 7.97
C PHE A 85 -6.89 2.27 6.51
N GLY A 86 -8.12 2.27 5.96
CA GLY A 86 -8.42 1.54 4.73
C GLY A 86 -8.07 0.05 4.84
N VAL A 87 -8.30 -0.69 3.75
CA VAL A 87 -7.89 -2.10 3.68
C VAL A 87 -6.36 -2.26 3.53
N HIS A 88 -5.67 -1.24 3.01
CA HIS A 88 -4.20 -1.21 2.89
C HIS A 88 -3.54 -1.02 4.26
N GLY A 89 -3.79 0.12 4.93
CA GLY A 89 -3.24 0.37 6.27
C GLY A 89 -3.74 -0.67 7.28
N GLY A 90 -5.00 -1.13 7.14
CA GLY A 90 -5.56 -2.18 7.98
C GLY A 90 -4.83 -3.52 7.83
N GLY A 91 -4.43 -3.89 6.59
CA GLY A 91 -3.66 -5.11 6.34
C GLY A 91 -2.25 -5.03 6.93
N HIS A 92 -1.59 -3.90 6.76
CA HIS A 92 -0.30 -3.61 7.40
C HIS A 92 -0.38 -3.73 8.94
N ALA A 93 -1.33 -3.00 9.54
CA ALA A 93 -1.50 -2.93 10.98
C ALA A 93 -2.05 -4.24 11.59
N PHE A 94 -2.79 -5.04 10.83
CA PHE A 94 -3.26 -6.36 11.28
C PHE A 94 -2.09 -7.28 11.62
N LEU A 95 -1.07 -7.36 10.77
CA LEU A 95 0.06 -8.25 10.99
C LEU A 95 1.15 -7.62 11.86
N GLY A 96 1.35 -6.31 11.69
CA GLY A 96 2.40 -5.56 12.35
C GLY A 96 2.00 -5.02 13.72
N GLY A 97 0.72 -4.85 14.03
CA GLY A 97 0.28 -4.30 15.32
C GLY A 97 1.03 -3.03 15.71
N MET A 98 1.41 -2.93 16.99
CA MET A 98 2.15 -1.78 17.53
C MET A 98 3.67 -1.93 17.43
N THR A 99 4.18 -3.15 17.29
CA THR A 99 5.61 -3.44 17.45
C THR A 99 6.23 -4.24 16.30
N GLY A 100 5.39 -4.86 15.47
CA GLY A 100 5.78 -5.67 14.34
C GLY A 100 6.15 -4.85 13.11
N GLN A 101 7.01 -5.44 12.28
CA GLN A 101 7.67 -4.74 11.18
C GLN A 101 6.73 -4.41 10.02
N HIS A 102 5.62 -5.15 9.89
CA HIS A 102 4.67 -4.92 8.81
C HIS A 102 3.95 -3.56 8.91
N SER A 103 3.90 -2.96 10.11
CA SER A 103 3.30 -1.63 10.34
C SER A 103 4.26 -0.47 10.04
N ASP A 104 5.56 -0.73 9.83
CA ASP A 104 6.51 0.34 9.51
C ASP A 104 6.38 0.76 8.04
N LEU A 105 5.86 1.96 7.80
CA LEU A 105 5.56 2.48 6.44
C LEU A 105 6.73 2.36 5.45
N TYR A 106 7.98 2.48 5.92
CA TYR A 106 9.16 2.51 5.05
C TYR A 106 9.82 1.14 4.90
N SER A 107 9.71 0.30 5.93
CA SER A 107 10.46 -0.95 6.03
C SER A 107 9.58 -2.21 6.12
N SER A 108 8.27 -2.06 5.91
CA SER A 108 7.29 -3.14 5.81
C SER A 108 7.60 -4.22 4.75
N PRO A 109 8.32 -3.96 3.63
CA PRO A 109 8.69 -5.02 2.68
C PRO A 109 9.67 -6.06 3.23
N GLN A 110 10.30 -5.81 4.38
CA GLN A 110 11.13 -6.83 5.05
C GLN A 110 10.30 -7.96 5.68
N GLU A 111 8.98 -7.77 5.82
CA GLU A 111 8.06 -8.84 6.20
C GLU A 111 7.53 -9.55 4.95
N PRO A 112 7.76 -10.88 4.77
CA PRO A 112 7.36 -11.59 3.55
C PRO A 112 5.87 -11.51 3.19
N ALA A 113 4.98 -11.38 4.17
CA ALA A 113 3.55 -11.19 3.90
C ALA A 113 3.21 -9.89 3.16
N PHE A 114 4.15 -8.94 3.07
CA PHE A 114 4.02 -7.72 2.26
C PHE A 114 3.62 -8.00 0.82
N PHE A 115 4.25 -8.99 0.19
CA PHE A 115 3.97 -9.30 -1.21
C PHE A 115 2.58 -9.93 -1.38
N LEU A 116 2.10 -10.70 -0.40
CA LEU A 116 0.74 -11.24 -0.42
C LEU A 116 -0.29 -10.13 -0.18
N HIS A 117 -0.01 -9.22 0.76
CA HIS A 117 -0.84 -8.05 1.02
C HIS A 117 -0.97 -7.19 -0.24
N HIS A 118 0.15 -6.78 -0.85
CA HIS A 118 0.14 -5.97 -2.06
C HIS A 118 -0.41 -6.71 -3.29
N GLY A 119 -0.31 -8.05 -3.33
CA GLY A 119 -1.03 -8.84 -4.34
C GLY A 119 -2.55 -8.70 -4.23
N GLN A 120 -3.10 -8.65 -3.01
CA GLN A 120 -4.52 -8.38 -2.81
C GLN A 120 -4.88 -6.91 -3.08
N ILE A 121 -3.99 -5.96 -2.79
CA ILE A 121 -4.19 -4.54 -3.15
C ILE A 121 -4.27 -4.36 -4.66
N ASP A 122 -3.33 -4.93 -5.41
CA ASP A 122 -3.31 -4.90 -6.87
C ASP A 122 -4.54 -5.62 -7.46
N ARG A 123 -4.99 -6.72 -6.84
CA ARG A 123 -6.25 -7.38 -7.20
C ARG A 123 -7.46 -6.47 -7.03
N LEU A 124 -7.59 -5.73 -5.93
CA LEU A 124 -8.69 -4.79 -5.74
C LEU A 124 -8.66 -3.67 -6.77
N TRP A 125 -7.46 -3.14 -7.06
CA TRP A 125 -7.27 -2.11 -8.09
C TRP A 125 -7.64 -2.62 -9.48
N SER A 126 -7.16 -3.82 -9.84
CA SER A 126 -7.50 -4.50 -11.08
C SER A 126 -9.02 -4.66 -11.24
N ILE A 127 -9.71 -5.19 -10.21
CA ILE A 127 -11.18 -5.34 -10.25
C ILE A 127 -11.84 -3.98 -10.48
N TRP A 128 -11.44 -2.94 -9.73
CA TRP A 128 -12.00 -1.60 -9.87
C TRP A 128 -11.79 -1.03 -11.28
N GLN A 129 -10.60 -1.18 -11.87
CA GLN A 129 -10.32 -0.74 -13.24
C GLN A 129 -11.22 -1.45 -14.26
N TRP A 130 -11.40 -2.77 -14.14
CA TRP A 130 -12.18 -3.58 -15.08
C TRP A 130 -13.68 -3.26 -15.10
N LEU A 131 -14.23 -2.62 -14.06
CA LEU A 131 -15.64 -2.21 -14.01
C LEU A 131 -16.00 -1.07 -14.99
N ASP A 132 -15.03 -0.22 -15.37
CA ASP A 132 -15.18 0.80 -16.42
C ASP A 132 -13.81 1.07 -17.04
N ILE A 133 -13.29 0.08 -17.75
CA ILE A 133 -11.89 0.07 -18.23
C ILE A 133 -11.57 1.27 -19.13
N GLU A 134 -12.54 1.76 -19.90
CA GLU A 134 -12.36 2.91 -20.80
C GLU A 134 -12.02 4.18 -20.03
N LYS A 135 -12.63 4.40 -18.85
CA LYS A 135 -12.37 5.58 -18.02
C LYS A 135 -11.32 5.34 -16.95
N ARG A 136 -11.21 4.12 -16.42
CA ARG A 136 -10.46 3.81 -15.21
C ARG A 136 -9.05 3.32 -15.46
N ARG A 137 -8.77 2.72 -16.63
CA ARG A 137 -7.45 2.14 -16.94
C ARG A 137 -6.33 3.14 -16.71
N ASN A 138 -6.44 4.33 -17.27
CA ASN A 138 -5.41 5.36 -17.22
C ASN A 138 -5.73 6.48 -16.22
N ALA A 139 -6.67 6.25 -15.30
CA ALA A 139 -7.03 7.25 -14.30
C ALA A 139 -5.86 7.45 -13.32
N ILE A 140 -5.48 8.71 -13.10
CA ILE A 140 -4.42 9.11 -12.16
C ILE A 140 -4.85 10.36 -11.40
N TYR A 141 -4.50 10.43 -10.12
CA TYR A 141 -4.75 11.59 -9.27
C TYR A 141 -3.63 11.73 -8.23
N GLY A 142 -3.46 12.95 -7.73
CA GLY A 142 -2.48 13.27 -6.70
C GLY A 142 -1.21 13.92 -7.24
N THR A 143 -0.23 14.05 -6.35
CA THR A 143 1.03 14.78 -6.58
C THR A 143 2.22 13.86 -6.31
N LEU A 144 3.43 14.36 -6.53
CA LEU A 144 4.68 13.56 -6.43
C LEU A 144 5.19 13.41 -4.99
N THR A 145 4.47 13.94 -4.00
CA THR A 145 4.86 13.91 -2.59
C THR A 145 3.69 13.44 -1.74
N LEU A 146 4.01 12.71 -0.67
CA LEU A 146 3.00 12.22 0.28
C LEU A 146 2.21 13.40 0.85
N ALA A 147 0.87 13.31 0.78
CA ALA A 147 -0.06 14.37 1.18
C ALA A 147 0.23 15.76 0.53
N ASN A 148 0.95 15.79 -0.59
CA ASN A 148 1.44 17.01 -1.24
C ASN A 148 2.35 17.87 -0.32
N ILE A 149 3.19 17.22 0.50
CA ILE A 149 4.12 17.86 1.44
C ILE A 149 5.56 17.42 1.15
N PRO A 150 6.46 18.33 0.71
CA PRO A 150 6.17 19.69 0.24
C PRO A 150 5.34 19.68 -1.06
N PRO A 151 4.68 20.79 -1.43
CA PRO A 151 3.85 20.82 -2.62
C PRO A 151 4.61 20.53 -3.91
N THR A 152 4.02 19.73 -4.80
CA THR A 152 4.54 19.43 -6.13
C THR A 152 3.45 19.55 -7.19
N ARG A 153 3.83 19.42 -8.47
CA ARG A 153 2.85 19.32 -9.56
C ARG A 153 2.07 18.01 -9.47
N ASN A 154 0.96 17.95 -10.19
CA ASN A 154 0.22 16.71 -10.36
C ASN A 154 1.08 15.63 -11.03
N GLY A 155 0.84 14.38 -10.61
CA GLY A 155 1.36 13.21 -11.29
C GLY A 155 0.72 13.04 -12.67
N THR A 156 1.47 12.41 -13.57
CA THR A 156 1.12 12.18 -14.96
C THR A 156 1.54 10.77 -15.37
N LEU A 157 0.97 10.28 -16.48
CA LEU A 157 1.34 8.98 -17.04
C LEU A 157 2.79 8.92 -17.58
N ASP A 158 3.44 10.08 -17.74
CA ASP A 158 4.84 10.22 -18.16
C ASP A 158 5.83 10.21 -17.01
N ASP A 159 5.35 10.29 -15.76
CA ASP A 159 6.22 10.23 -14.60
C ASP A 159 6.89 8.86 -14.52
N ILE A 160 8.15 8.86 -14.09
CA ILE A 160 8.98 7.66 -14.01
C ILE A 160 8.87 7.05 -12.61
N ILE A 161 8.52 5.78 -12.56
CA ILE A 161 8.66 4.95 -11.37
C ILE A 161 10.07 4.37 -11.39
N ASP A 162 10.84 4.68 -10.35
CA ASP A 162 12.21 4.19 -10.16
C ASP A 162 12.30 3.41 -8.84
N VAL A 163 12.61 2.12 -8.96
CA VAL A 163 12.84 1.21 -7.83
C VAL A 163 14.25 0.63 -7.86
N GLY A 164 15.18 1.34 -8.51
CA GLY A 164 16.59 0.98 -8.54
C GLY A 164 17.16 0.74 -7.13
N PRO A 165 18.00 -0.30 -6.94
CA PRO A 165 18.60 -1.15 -7.95
C PRO A 165 17.77 -2.39 -8.35
N LEU A 166 16.51 -2.50 -7.93
CA LEU A 166 15.72 -3.73 -8.07
C LEU A 166 15.21 -3.98 -9.49
N ALA A 167 14.88 -2.93 -10.23
CA ALA A 167 14.42 -3.01 -11.61
C ALA A 167 14.76 -1.73 -12.40
N PRO A 168 14.80 -1.78 -13.74
CA PRO A 168 14.91 -0.58 -14.57
C PRO A 168 13.75 0.40 -14.36
N PRO A 169 13.98 1.72 -14.49
CA PRO A 169 12.91 2.71 -14.40
C PRO A 169 11.88 2.53 -15.51
N VAL A 170 10.60 2.78 -15.19
CA VAL A 170 9.46 2.60 -16.12
C VAL A 170 8.49 3.77 -15.99
N PRO A 171 7.94 4.32 -17.10
CA PRO A 171 6.92 5.36 -16.99
C PRO A 171 5.60 4.77 -16.51
N VAL A 172 4.83 5.55 -15.74
CA VAL A 172 3.53 5.14 -15.16
C VAL A 172 2.61 4.51 -16.20
N ARG A 173 2.54 5.05 -17.43
CA ARG A 173 1.72 4.53 -18.55
C ARG A 173 1.90 3.03 -18.83
N GLU A 174 3.08 2.48 -18.60
CA GLU A 174 3.40 1.08 -18.90
C GLU A 174 2.91 0.12 -17.79
N VAL A 175 2.59 0.63 -16.60
CA VAL A 175 2.18 -0.19 -15.44
C VAL A 175 0.70 -0.03 -15.07
N MET A 176 -0.09 0.64 -15.93
CA MET A 176 -1.53 0.86 -15.70
C MET A 176 -2.42 -0.35 -16.05
N SER A 177 -1.86 -1.45 -16.55
CA SER A 177 -2.60 -2.63 -17.01
C SER A 177 -1.84 -3.90 -16.68
N THR A 178 -2.53 -4.91 -16.13
CA THR A 178 -1.93 -6.20 -15.78
C THR A 178 -1.61 -7.08 -17.00
N ILE A 179 -1.99 -6.64 -18.21
CA ILE A 179 -1.86 -7.40 -19.47
C ILE A 179 -1.15 -6.62 -20.59
N ASP A 180 -0.55 -5.48 -20.28
CA ASP A 180 0.21 -4.68 -21.22
C ASP A 180 1.57 -4.27 -20.61
N GLY A 181 2.43 -3.66 -21.42
CA GLY A 181 3.77 -3.25 -20.99
C GLY A 181 4.57 -4.46 -20.50
N PRO A 182 5.14 -4.43 -19.27
CA PRO A 182 5.89 -5.55 -18.71
C PRO A 182 5.01 -6.65 -18.11
N PHE A 183 3.68 -6.49 -18.06
CA PHE A 183 2.78 -7.38 -17.34
C PHE A 183 1.93 -8.27 -18.27
N CYS A 184 1.66 -9.50 -17.82
CA CYS A 184 0.79 -10.45 -18.49
C CYS A 184 0.20 -11.45 -17.47
N TYR A 185 -0.69 -10.96 -16.60
CA TYR A 185 -1.31 -11.75 -15.55
C TYR A 185 -2.77 -11.35 -15.27
N PHE A 186 -3.49 -12.27 -14.63
CA PHE A 186 -4.85 -12.10 -14.13
C PHE A 186 -4.96 -12.66 -12.71
N TYR A 187 -5.94 -12.17 -11.95
CA TYR A 187 -6.32 -12.70 -10.64
C TYR A 187 -7.47 -13.70 -10.76
N GLN A 188 -7.38 -14.79 -9.98
CA GLN A 188 -8.45 -15.78 -9.83
C GLN A 188 -9.04 -15.73 -8.41
#